data_AF-A0A9E3AGI8-F1
#
_entry.id   AF-A0A9E3AGI8-F1
#
_cell.length_a   1.000
_cell.length_b   1.000
_cell.length_c   1.000
_cell.angle_alpha   90.00
_cell.angle_beta   90.00
_cell.angle_gamma   90.00
#
_symmetry.space_group_name_H-M   'P 1'
#
loop_
_entity.id
_entity.type
_entity.pdbx_description
1 polymer ?
#
loop_
_entity_poly.entity_id
_entity_poly.type
_entity_poly.pdbx_seq_one_letter_code
_entity_poly.pdbx_strand_id
1 'polypeptide(L)'
;MSRLVQGGLIDRTRPLAFTFDGRTMTGFAGDTLASALVANDVRLVARSFKYHRPRGILTAGPEEPNALVTVGAGAWADPNSRATTAPLREGLEAFSQNRWPSLGFDLMAVNQWAAPLFVAGFYYKTFMWPAKLWERLYEPAIRRAAGLGALSGQPDPDHYDRNHAFCDVLVIGAGPAGLAAALVAARAGLRVIVIDEDTVMGGRLLTERHEVDARPGADWAREAVAELKTLDARLLSRTTVFGVYDGCEYGALEQLGEAATVNAPRQRLWKIVARHAILASGAIERPLVFAGNDRPGVMMAGAVRAYLNRFAAAPGWRPVIYTTTDSGWRTAEDLLRAGVEVVAV
;
A
#
# COMPACT_ATOMS: atom_id res chain seq x y z
N MET A 1 15.55 7.17 15.10
CA MET A 1 15.02 5.98 14.42
C MET A 1 13.70 5.63 15.05
N SER A 2 12.64 5.69 14.25
CA SER A 2 11.27 5.39 14.64
C SER A 2 10.97 3.89 14.82
N ARG A 3 11.94 3.00 14.52
CA ARG A 3 11.80 1.55 14.74
C ARG A 3 11.82 1.22 16.24
N LEU A 4 10.82 0.47 16.70
CA LEU A 4 10.80 -0.11 18.05
C LEU A 4 11.80 -1.26 18.17
N VAL A 5 12.36 -1.44 19.36
CA VAL A 5 13.37 -2.48 19.64
C VAL A 5 12.83 -3.91 19.52
N GLN A 6 11.52 -4.09 19.69
CA GLN A 6 10.85 -5.39 19.67
C GLN A 6 9.50 -5.32 18.94
N GLY A 7 8.91 -6.49 18.69
CA GLY A 7 7.62 -6.64 18.02
C GLY A 7 7.70 -6.49 16.50
N GLY A 8 6.52 -6.47 15.88
CA GLY A 8 6.32 -6.49 14.43
C GLY A 8 6.37 -7.91 13.86
N LEU A 9 5.70 -8.11 12.73
CA LEU A 9 5.76 -9.28 11.85
C LEU A 9 6.86 -9.10 10.81
N ILE A 10 8.07 -8.79 11.28
CA ILE A 10 9.28 -8.58 10.48
C ILE A 10 10.37 -9.55 10.94
N ASP A 11 11.19 -10.01 10.00
CA ASP A 11 12.35 -10.85 10.31
C ASP A 11 13.57 -9.97 10.60
N ARG A 12 13.81 -9.74 11.89
CA ARG A 12 14.93 -8.93 12.39
C ARG A 12 16.31 -9.56 12.15
N THR A 13 16.37 -10.85 11.79
CA THR A 13 17.63 -11.53 11.45
C THR A 13 18.05 -11.28 10.01
N ARG A 14 17.15 -10.74 9.19
CA ARG A 14 17.37 -10.46 7.76
C ARG A 14 17.19 -8.97 7.47
N PRO A 15 18.18 -8.13 7.83
CA PRO A 15 18.19 -6.74 7.41
C PRO A 15 18.28 -6.64 5.89
N LEU A 16 17.57 -5.68 5.31
CA LEU A 16 17.56 -5.40 3.88
C LEU A 16 18.04 -3.98 3.62
N ALA A 17 19.03 -3.82 2.75
CA ALA A 17 19.47 -2.51 2.29
C ALA A 17 18.58 -2.05 1.13
N PHE A 18 18.17 -0.78 1.14
CA PHE A 18 17.40 -0.17 0.06
C PHE A 18 17.78 1.31 -0.10
N THR A 19 17.37 1.93 -1.20
CA THR A 19 17.56 3.36 -1.42
C THR A 19 16.24 4.07 -1.67
N PHE A 20 16.11 5.27 -1.12
CA PHE A 20 15.03 6.19 -1.43
C PHE A 20 15.59 7.57 -1.77
N ASP A 21 15.32 8.06 -2.98
CA ASP A 21 15.92 9.29 -3.53
C ASP A 21 17.46 9.32 -3.39
N GLY A 22 18.11 8.18 -3.66
CA GLY A 22 19.56 8.03 -3.59
C GLY A 22 20.16 7.95 -2.18
N ARG A 23 19.34 7.98 -1.13
CA ARG A 23 19.79 7.76 0.25
C ARG A 23 19.63 6.29 0.63
N THR A 24 20.73 5.65 0.99
CA THR A 24 20.72 4.27 1.50
C THR A 24 20.12 4.23 2.91
N MET A 25 19.23 3.27 3.12
CA MET A 25 18.51 3.02 4.37
C MET A 25 18.44 1.52 4.61
N THR A 26 18.03 1.13 5.83
CA THR A 26 17.88 -0.27 6.22
C THR A 26 16.46 -0.54 6.69
N GLY A 27 15.88 -1.63 6.21
CA GLY A 27 14.66 -2.24 6.72
C GLY A 27 14.88 -3.71 7.02
N PHE A 28 13.81 -4.48 7.15
CA PHE A 28 13.85 -5.91 7.42
C PHE A 28 12.93 -6.67 6.47
N ALA A 29 13.22 -7.95 6.25
CA ALA A 29 12.27 -8.80 5.51
C ALA A 29 10.91 -8.81 6.22
N GLY A 30 9.83 -8.61 5.45
CA GLY A 30 8.47 -8.40 5.98
C GLY A 30 8.04 -6.94 6.02
N ASP A 31 8.96 -5.98 5.91
CA ASP A 31 8.60 -4.57 5.69
C ASP A 31 7.98 -4.36 4.30
N THR A 32 7.13 -3.35 4.20
CA THR A 32 6.86 -2.62 2.96
C THR A 32 7.79 -1.41 2.85
N LEU A 33 7.97 -0.86 1.64
CA LEU A 33 8.75 0.36 1.45
C LEU A 33 8.27 1.49 2.40
N ALA A 34 6.96 1.71 2.52
CA ALA A 34 6.43 2.72 3.42
C ALA A 34 6.78 2.45 4.89
N SER A 35 6.66 1.20 5.36
CA SER A 35 7.01 0.87 6.75
C SER A 35 8.50 1.08 7.04
N ALA A 36 9.37 0.78 6.07
CA ALA A 36 10.80 1.02 6.17
C ALA A 36 11.11 2.53 6.16
N LEU A 37 10.42 3.32 5.33
CA LEU A 37 10.53 4.79 5.33
C LEU A 37 10.11 5.39 6.68
N VAL A 38 8.97 4.96 7.23
CA VAL A 38 8.51 5.38 8.57
C VAL A 38 9.56 5.05 9.63
N ALA A 39 10.10 3.83 9.61
CA ALA A 39 11.12 3.40 10.56
C ALA A 39 12.43 4.20 10.47
N ASN A 40 12.75 4.72 9.28
CA ASN A 40 13.91 5.58 9.01
C ASN A 40 13.58 7.08 9.14
N ASP A 41 12.50 7.44 9.86
CA ASP A 41 12.09 8.82 10.16
C ASP A 41 11.76 9.67 8.91
N VAL A 42 11.42 9.03 7.77
CA VAL A 42 11.06 9.74 6.54
C VAL A 42 9.59 10.17 6.58
N ARG A 43 9.37 11.48 6.71
CA ARG A 43 8.01 12.07 6.76
C ARG A 43 7.51 12.59 5.42
N LEU A 44 8.42 13.11 4.60
CA LEU A 44 8.12 13.66 3.29
C LEU A 44 8.45 12.61 2.24
N VAL A 45 7.44 12.14 1.52
CA VAL A 45 7.58 11.05 0.53
C VAL A 45 7.17 11.51 -0.88
N ALA A 46 6.29 12.49 -0.98
CA ALA A 46 5.78 12.99 -2.24
C ALA A 46 5.43 14.48 -2.21
N ARG A 47 5.04 15.00 -3.38
CA ARG A 47 4.50 16.34 -3.59
C ARG A 47 3.14 16.25 -4.26
N SER A 48 2.19 17.08 -3.85
CA SER A 48 0.85 17.04 -4.43
C SER A 48 0.87 17.40 -5.92
N PHE A 49 0.07 16.67 -6.69
CA PHE A 49 0.01 16.75 -8.16
C PHE A 49 0.06 18.17 -8.73
N LYS A 50 -0.79 19.08 -8.22
CA LYS A 50 -1.01 20.39 -8.80
C LYS A 50 -0.28 21.52 -8.06
N TYR A 51 -0.25 21.42 -6.74
CA TYR A 51 0.19 22.52 -5.87
C TYR A 51 1.57 22.29 -5.30
N HIS A 52 2.19 21.13 -5.52
CA HIS A 52 3.50 20.78 -4.95
C HIS A 52 3.54 20.92 -3.42
N ARG A 53 2.39 20.73 -2.77
CA ARG A 53 2.29 20.72 -1.31
C ARG A 53 3.06 19.49 -0.81
N PRO A 54 3.85 19.62 0.26
CA PRO A 54 4.51 18.48 0.88
C PRO A 54 3.49 17.39 1.23
N ARG A 55 3.78 16.13 0.92
CA ARG A 55 2.93 14.97 1.26
C ARG A 55 3.73 13.87 1.93
N GLY A 56 3.16 13.33 3.00
CA GLY A 56 3.65 12.13 3.68
C GLY A 56 2.77 10.92 3.40
N ILE A 57 3.18 9.78 3.93
CA ILE A 57 2.37 8.56 4.01
C ILE A 57 1.11 8.87 4.83
N LEU A 58 -0.06 8.47 4.34
CA LEU A 58 -1.35 8.70 4.99
C LEU A 58 -1.96 7.41 5.53
N THR A 59 -1.82 6.31 4.79
CA THR A 59 -2.48 5.02 5.05
C THR A 59 -1.43 3.90 5.14
N ALA A 60 -1.86 2.63 5.21
CA ALA A 60 -0.95 1.48 5.27
C ALA A 60 -1.32 0.35 4.29
N GLY A 61 -2.19 0.62 3.33
CA GLY A 61 -2.73 -0.35 2.37
C GLY A 61 -2.86 0.22 0.94
N PRO A 62 -3.62 -0.43 0.05
CA PRO A 62 -3.79 0.02 -1.34
C PRO A 62 -4.55 1.36 -1.47
N GLU A 63 -5.22 1.80 -0.42
CA GLU A 63 -5.96 3.06 -0.36
C GLU A 63 -5.06 4.32 -0.26
N GLU A 64 -3.73 4.14 -0.21
CA GLU A 64 -2.75 5.24 -0.09
C GLU A 64 -2.83 6.23 -1.27
N PRO A 65 -3.12 7.52 -1.00
CA PRO A 65 -3.27 8.52 -2.05
C PRO A 65 -2.00 9.33 -2.34
N ASN A 66 -1.03 9.36 -1.41
CA ASN A 66 0.10 10.29 -1.45
C ASN A 66 1.42 9.61 -1.81
N ALA A 67 1.78 8.52 -1.13
CA ALA A 67 3.09 7.87 -1.23
C ALA A 67 3.24 7.00 -2.49
N LEU A 68 3.04 7.64 -3.65
CA LEU A 68 3.25 7.08 -4.97
C LEU A 68 4.69 7.36 -5.42
N VAL A 69 5.44 6.29 -5.67
CA VAL A 69 6.87 6.34 -5.99
C VAL A 69 7.14 5.60 -7.29
N THR A 70 8.29 5.86 -7.89
CA THR A 70 8.84 4.97 -8.93
C THR A 70 9.71 3.94 -8.25
N VAL A 71 9.44 2.65 -8.45
CA VAL A 71 10.28 1.55 -7.96
C VAL A 71 11.13 1.02 -9.11
N GLY A 72 12.41 0.78 -8.88
CA GLY A 72 13.35 0.36 -9.91
C GLY A 72 13.80 1.50 -10.84
N ALA A 73 14.63 1.15 -11.82
CA ALA A 73 15.22 2.08 -12.78
C ALA A 73 15.34 1.45 -14.17
N GLY A 74 15.55 2.28 -15.19
CA GLY A 74 15.69 1.82 -16.58
C GLY A 74 14.44 1.06 -17.06
N ALA A 75 14.64 -0.08 -17.72
CA ALA A 75 13.56 -0.91 -18.24
C ALA A 75 12.63 -1.47 -17.15
N TRP A 76 13.12 -1.63 -15.91
CA TRP A 76 12.34 -2.14 -14.76
C TRP A 76 11.65 -1.04 -13.94
N ALA A 77 11.69 0.22 -14.38
CA ALA A 77 11.07 1.31 -13.64
C ALA A 77 9.53 1.18 -13.66
N ASP A 78 8.94 1.05 -12.47
CA ASP A 78 7.49 0.93 -12.26
C ASP A 78 6.96 2.20 -11.55
N PRO A 79 6.46 3.21 -12.30
CA PRO A 79 5.97 4.46 -11.74
C PRO A 79 4.60 4.32 -11.07
N ASN A 80 4.29 5.23 -10.16
CA ASN A 80 3.04 5.25 -9.38
C ASN A 80 2.80 3.99 -8.53
N SER A 81 3.87 3.27 -8.21
CA SER A 81 3.86 2.20 -7.22
C SER A 81 3.53 2.78 -5.85
N ARG A 82 2.60 2.15 -5.13
CA ARG A 82 2.27 2.56 -3.75
C ARG A 82 3.33 2.02 -2.80
N ALA A 83 4.01 2.91 -2.09
CA ALA A 83 5.02 2.50 -1.11
C ALA A 83 4.42 1.59 -0.01
N THR A 84 3.12 1.74 0.29
CA THR A 84 2.40 0.97 1.32
C THR A 84 2.19 -0.49 0.96
N THR A 85 2.14 -0.84 -0.33
CA THR A 85 1.93 -2.22 -0.79
C THR A 85 3.15 -2.82 -1.47
N ALA A 86 4.18 -2.02 -1.77
CA ALA A 86 5.45 -2.49 -2.31
C ALA A 86 6.26 -3.23 -1.24
N PRO A 87 6.47 -4.56 -1.35
CA PRO A 87 7.28 -5.30 -0.39
C PRO A 87 8.74 -4.83 -0.46
N LEU A 88 9.38 -4.67 0.70
CA LEU A 88 10.80 -4.36 0.74
C LEU A 88 11.62 -5.58 0.30
N ARG A 89 12.65 -5.33 -0.50
CA ARG A 89 13.62 -6.34 -0.94
C ARG A 89 15.03 -5.76 -0.91
N GLU A 90 16.01 -6.65 -0.88
CA GLU A 90 17.43 -6.28 -0.95
C GLU A 90 17.70 -5.49 -2.23
N GLY A 91 18.43 -4.38 -2.10
CA GLY A 91 18.78 -3.50 -3.22
C GLY A 91 17.58 -2.81 -3.87
N LEU A 92 16.42 -2.73 -3.23
CA LEU A 92 15.29 -1.97 -3.77
C LEU A 92 15.68 -0.50 -3.94
N GLU A 93 15.45 0.04 -5.13
CA GLU A 93 15.59 1.47 -5.41
C GLU A 93 14.21 2.09 -5.60
N ALA A 94 13.97 3.22 -4.94
CA ALA A 94 12.74 3.97 -5.08
C ALA A 94 13.00 5.49 -5.18
N PHE A 95 12.19 6.15 -6.00
CA PHE A 95 12.32 7.58 -6.28
C PHE A 95 11.00 8.30 -6.01
N SER A 96 11.09 9.46 -5.35
CA SER A 96 9.92 10.33 -5.18
C SER A 96 9.51 10.96 -6.51
N GLN A 97 8.20 11.15 -6.64
CA GLN A 97 7.57 11.64 -7.85
C GLN A 97 7.13 13.10 -7.73
N ASN A 98 6.90 13.74 -8.88
CA ASN A 98 6.35 15.10 -8.99
C ASN A 98 7.12 16.19 -8.21
N ARG A 99 8.46 16.21 -8.30
CA ARG A 99 9.32 17.18 -7.60
C ARG A 99 10.42 17.74 -8.50
N TRP A 100 10.85 18.99 -8.27
CA TRP A 100 12.04 19.53 -8.94
C TRP A 100 12.76 20.65 -8.17
N PRO A 101 14.10 20.62 -8.00
CA PRO A 101 15.01 19.54 -8.41
C PRO A 101 15.01 18.34 -7.46
N SER A 102 14.54 18.49 -6.22
CA SER A 102 14.52 17.41 -5.22
C SER A 102 13.25 17.44 -4.38
N LEU A 103 12.98 16.37 -3.65
CA LEU A 103 11.79 16.32 -2.80
C LEU A 103 11.81 17.39 -1.68
N GLY A 104 12.97 17.61 -1.05
CA GLY A 104 13.15 18.60 0.02
C GLY A 104 13.21 20.04 -0.48
N PHE A 105 13.73 20.25 -1.69
CA PHE A 105 13.82 21.56 -2.34
C PHE A 105 13.08 21.50 -3.68
N ASP A 106 11.80 21.87 -3.65
CA ASP A 106 10.89 21.86 -4.81
C ASP A 106 10.54 23.29 -5.22
N LEU A 107 11.08 23.76 -6.34
CA LEU A 107 10.87 25.11 -6.86
C LEU A 107 9.43 25.32 -7.36
N MET A 108 8.73 24.24 -7.72
CA MET A 108 7.32 24.31 -8.10
C MET A 108 6.38 24.53 -6.90
N ALA A 109 6.90 24.48 -5.66
CA ALA A 109 6.15 24.83 -4.46
C ALA A 109 5.63 26.28 -4.47
N VAL A 110 6.20 27.16 -5.30
CA VAL A 110 5.69 28.53 -5.54
C VAL A 110 4.24 28.55 -6.05
N ASN A 111 3.79 27.47 -6.71
CA ASN A 111 2.42 27.32 -7.20
C ASN A 111 1.38 27.45 -6.08
N GLN A 112 1.76 27.23 -4.82
CA GLN A 112 0.88 27.40 -3.67
C GLN A 112 0.39 28.84 -3.49
N TRP A 113 1.21 29.84 -3.83
CA TRP A 113 0.81 31.25 -3.74
C TRP A 113 -0.21 31.64 -4.80
N ALA A 114 -0.18 30.97 -5.95
CA ALA A 114 -1.14 31.15 -7.04
C ALA A 114 -2.29 30.14 -7.01
N ALA A 115 -2.44 29.34 -5.93
CA ALA A 115 -3.47 28.31 -5.83
C ALA A 115 -4.90 28.78 -6.16
N PRO A 116 -5.36 29.99 -5.76
CA PRO A 116 -6.69 30.50 -6.13
C PRO A 116 -6.91 30.69 -7.64
N LEU A 117 -5.84 30.89 -8.41
CA LEU A 117 -5.90 31.05 -9.87
C LEU A 117 -6.00 29.71 -10.58
N PHE A 118 -5.45 28.66 -9.99
CA PHE A 118 -5.48 27.31 -10.54
C PHE A 118 -6.79 26.58 -10.19
N VAL A 119 -7.93 27.12 -10.56
CA VAL A 119 -9.22 26.40 -10.46
C VAL A 119 -9.29 25.22 -11.44
N ALA A 120 -10.26 24.32 -11.24
CA ALA A 120 -10.49 23.24 -12.19
C ALA A 120 -10.80 23.84 -13.58
N GLY A 121 -10.16 23.31 -14.63
CA GLY A 121 -10.31 23.81 -16.00
C GLY A 121 -9.54 25.10 -16.34
N PHE A 122 -8.74 25.67 -15.41
CA PHE A 122 -7.94 26.88 -15.67
C PHE A 122 -7.11 26.77 -16.95
N TYR A 123 -6.42 25.64 -17.15
CA TYR A 123 -5.55 25.45 -18.31
C TYR A 123 -6.33 25.44 -19.64
N TYR A 124 -7.52 24.84 -19.65
CA TYR A 124 -8.39 24.83 -20.82
C TYR A 124 -8.92 26.23 -21.16
N LYS A 125 -9.21 27.06 -20.14
CA LYS A 125 -9.70 28.42 -20.34
C LYS A 125 -8.60 29.38 -20.81
N THR A 126 -7.39 29.24 -20.27
CA THR A 126 -6.33 30.25 -20.43
C THR A 126 -5.38 29.96 -21.58
N PHE A 127 -5.11 28.68 -21.88
CA PHE A 127 -3.98 28.30 -22.75
C PHE A 127 -4.38 27.61 -24.06
N MET A 128 -5.65 27.28 -24.30
CA MET A 128 -6.05 26.64 -25.57
C MET A 128 -5.93 27.55 -26.79
N TRP A 129 -5.86 28.86 -26.59
CA TRP A 129 -5.67 29.84 -27.66
C TRP A 129 -4.39 30.64 -27.44
N PRO A 130 -3.56 30.85 -28.48
CA PRO A 130 -3.61 30.26 -29.82
C PRO A 130 -3.24 28.77 -29.85
N ALA A 131 -3.91 27.96 -30.68
CA ALA A 131 -3.70 26.50 -30.76
C ALA A 131 -2.25 26.09 -31.02
N LYS A 132 -1.49 26.86 -31.82
CA LYS A 132 -0.07 26.59 -32.09
C LYS A 132 0.81 26.68 -30.84
N LEU A 133 0.46 27.56 -29.89
CA LEU A 133 1.19 27.69 -28.63
C LEU A 133 0.80 26.61 -27.63
N TRP A 134 -0.46 26.12 -27.70
CA TRP A 134 -0.90 24.96 -26.93
C TRP A 134 -0.01 23.74 -27.21
N GLU A 135 0.06 23.29 -28.45
CA GLU A 135 0.82 22.08 -28.82
C GLU A 135 2.33 22.23 -28.59
N ARG A 136 2.90 23.42 -28.84
CA ARG A 136 4.35 23.62 -28.83
C ARG A 136 4.93 24.00 -27.47
N LEU A 137 4.16 24.67 -26.62
CA LEU A 137 4.67 25.27 -25.39
C LEU A 137 3.85 24.88 -24.16
N TYR A 138 2.55 25.20 -24.17
CA TYR A 138 1.74 25.07 -22.97
C TYR A 138 1.50 23.60 -22.61
N GLU A 139 1.08 22.76 -23.55
CA GLU A 139 0.82 21.35 -23.29
C GLU A 139 2.07 20.60 -22.82
N PRO A 140 3.25 20.69 -23.49
CA PRO A 140 4.45 20.01 -23.01
C PRO A 140 4.88 20.47 -21.60
N ALA A 141 4.82 21.77 -21.33
CA ALA A 141 5.19 22.32 -20.02
C ALA A 141 4.20 21.89 -18.93
N ILE A 142 2.89 21.96 -19.21
CA ILE A 142 1.83 21.54 -18.29
C ILE A 142 1.91 20.04 -18.05
N ARG A 143 2.10 19.20 -19.07
CA ARG A 143 2.25 17.74 -18.90
C ARG A 143 3.45 17.38 -18.04
N ARG A 144 4.58 18.08 -18.23
CA ARG A 144 5.78 17.88 -17.40
C ARG A 144 5.56 18.33 -15.96
N ALA A 145 4.79 19.40 -15.75
CA ALA A 145 4.48 19.96 -14.44
C ALA A 145 3.34 19.23 -13.70
N ALA A 146 2.45 18.58 -14.44
CA ALA A 146 1.25 17.93 -13.94
C ALA A 146 1.29 16.42 -14.26
N GLY A 147 2.46 15.79 -14.11
CA GLY A 147 2.64 14.35 -14.17
C GLY A 147 3.14 13.83 -12.83
N LEU A 148 2.68 12.67 -12.37
CA LEU A 148 3.22 12.04 -11.15
C LEU A 148 4.48 11.24 -11.47
N GLY A 149 4.31 10.08 -12.12
CA GLY A 149 5.40 9.22 -12.56
C GLY A 149 5.64 9.29 -14.07
N ALA A 150 6.87 8.95 -14.49
CA ALA A 150 7.26 8.86 -15.89
C ALA A 150 7.51 7.40 -16.29
N LEU A 151 7.06 7.02 -17.48
CA LEU A 151 7.42 5.73 -18.08
C LEU A 151 8.88 5.75 -18.53
N SER A 152 9.56 4.61 -18.44
CA SER A 152 10.95 4.46 -18.89
C SER A 152 11.12 4.69 -20.40
N GLY A 153 10.08 4.38 -21.18
CA GLY A 153 10.12 4.36 -22.65
C GLY A 153 10.90 3.19 -23.23
N GLN A 154 11.44 2.30 -22.39
CA GLN A 154 12.14 1.09 -22.80
C GLN A 154 11.17 -0.11 -22.84
N PRO A 155 11.45 -1.15 -23.64
CA PRO A 155 10.66 -2.39 -23.61
C PRO A 155 10.66 -3.01 -22.21
N ASP A 156 9.49 -3.48 -21.78
CA ASP A 156 9.35 -4.21 -20.51
C ASP A 156 10.09 -5.56 -20.61
N PRO A 157 11.08 -5.82 -19.74
CA PRO A 157 11.87 -7.04 -19.77
C PRO A 157 11.17 -8.23 -19.08
N ASP A 158 10.06 -8.01 -18.38
CA ASP A 158 9.40 -9.04 -17.58
C ASP A 158 8.49 -9.96 -18.42
N HIS A 159 8.23 -11.15 -17.87
CA HIS A 159 7.32 -12.14 -18.44
C HIS A 159 6.00 -12.20 -17.65
N TYR A 160 4.91 -12.54 -18.34
CA TYR A 160 3.58 -12.56 -17.78
C TYR A 160 2.87 -13.86 -18.11
N ASP A 161 2.21 -14.45 -17.10
CA ASP A 161 1.52 -15.72 -17.22
C ASP A 161 0.00 -15.55 -17.09
N ARG A 162 -0.76 -16.55 -17.56
CA ARG A 162 -2.21 -16.64 -17.35
C ARG A 162 -2.59 -18.02 -16.85
N ASN A 163 -3.58 -18.10 -15.96
CA ASN A 163 -4.05 -19.37 -15.45
C ASN A 163 -5.56 -19.38 -15.22
N HIS A 164 -6.12 -20.59 -15.21
CA HIS A 164 -7.55 -20.84 -15.03
C HIS A 164 -7.77 -21.73 -13.82
N ALA A 165 -8.79 -21.43 -13.01
CA ALA A 165 -9.13 -22.24 -11.85
C ALA A 165 -10.65 -22.40 -11.71
N PHE A 166 -11.05 -23.50 -11.06
CA PHE A 166 -12.43 -23.78 -10.70
C PHE A 166 -12.49 -24.11 -9.22
N CYS A 167 -13.49 -23.59 -8.52
CA CYS A 167 -13.73 -23.91 -7.12
C CYS A 167 -15.22 -23.94 -6.80
N ASP A 168 -15.55 -24.55 -5.67
CA ASP A 168 -16.92 -24.56 -5.18
C ASP A 168 -17.20 -23.28 -4.39
N VAL A 169 -16.20 -22.78 -3.64
CA VAL A 169 -16.28 -21.51 -2.91
C VAL A 169 -15.01 -20.69 -3.14
N LEU A 170 -15.18 -19.46 -3.64
CA LEU A 170 -14.13 -18.44 -3.68
C LEU A 170 -14.30 -17.49 -2.50
N VAL A 171 -13.26 -17.33 -1.68
CA VAL A 171 -13.24 -16.35 -0.58
C VAL A 171 -12.33 -15.19 -0.97
N ILE A 172 -12.90 -13.99 -1.03
CA ILE A 172 -12.22 -12.75 -1.45
C ILE A 172 -11.89 -11.93 -0.20
N GLY A 173 -10.64 -11.94 0.22
CA GLY A 173 -10.12 -11.34 1.46
C GLY A 173 -9.87 -12.41 2.52
N ALA A 174 -8.64 -12.46 3.04
CA ALA A 174 -8.19 -13.37 4.09
C ALA A 174 -8.08 -12.66 5.46
N GLY A 175 -9.01 -11.74 5.74
CA GLY A 175 -9.25 -11.24 7.10
C GLY A 175 -9.95 -12.28 8.00
N PRO A 176 -10.33 -11.91 9.24
CA PRO A 176 -10.97 -12.84 10.17
C PRO A 176 -12.23 -13.50 9.59
N ALA A 177 -13.10 -12.71 8.94
CA ALA A 177 -14.32 -13.20 8.32
C ALA A 177 -14.04 -14.19 7.17
N GLY A 178 -13.07 -13.88 6.31
CA GLY A 178 -12.71 -14.73 5.18
C GLY A 178 -12.05 -16.03 5.61
N LEU A 179 -11.08 -15.97 6.53
CA LEU A 179 -10.43 -17.17 7.06
C LEU A 179 -11.41 -18.09 7.78
N ALA A 180 -12.32 -17.54 8.59
CA ALA A 180 -13.36 -18.32 9.25
C ALA A 180 -14.31 -19.00 8.23
N ALA A 181 -14.76 -18.26 7.21
CA ALA A 181 -15.62 -18.81 6.16
C ALA A 181 -14.90 -19.89 5.34
N ALA A 182 -13.64 -19.66 5.00
CA ALA A 182 -12.81 -20.62 4.28
C ALA A 182 -12.63 -21.92 5.07
N LEU A 183 -12.35 -21.82 6.38
CA LEU A 183 -12.20 -22.99 7.25
C LEU A 183 -13.48 -23.82 7.29
N VAL A 184 -14.65 -23.19 7.45
CA VAL A 184 -15.94 -23.88 7.44
C VAL A 184 -16.17 -24.59 6.10
N ALA A 185 -15.96 -23.91 4.98
CA ALA A 185 -16.15 -24.48 3.65
C ALA A 185 -15.16 -25.64 3.37
N ALA A 186 -13.89 -25.48 3.73
CA ALA A 186 -12.86 -26.50 3.52
C ALA A 186 -13.09 -27.74 4.41
N ARG A 187 -13.47 -27.55 5.69
CA ARG A 187 -13.84 -28.66 6.59
C ARG A 187 -15.06 -29.44 6.12
N ALA A 188 -15.96 -28.79 5.36
CA ALA A 188 -17.08 -29.45 4.70
C ALA A 188 -16.68 -30.20 3.41
N GLY A 189 -15.39 -30.23 3.04
CA GLY A 189 -14.88 -30.94 1.87
C GLY A 189 -15.08 -30.21 0.55
N LEU A 190 -15.40 -28.91 0.56
CA LEU A 190 -15.54 -28.11 -0.66
C LEU A 190 -14.17 -27.69 -1.18
N ARG A 191 -14.03 -27.54 -2.51
CA ARG A 191 -12.83 -26.94 -3.10
C ARG A 191 -12.86 -25.44 -2.87
N VAL A 192 -11.96 -24.97 -2.01
CA VAL A 192 -11.89 -23.56 -1.62
C VAL A 192 -10.67 -22.89 -2.25
N ILE A 193 -10.88 -21.70 -2.81
CA ILE A 193 -9.79 -20.77 -3.13
C ILE A 193 -9.95 -19.56 -2.20
N VAL A 194 -8.88 -19.20 -1.48
CA VAL A 194 -8.80 -17.98 -0.68
C VAL A 194 -7.83 -17.02 -1.33
N ILE A 195 -8.28 -15.79 -1.58
CA ILE A 195 -7.49 -14.75 -2.22
C ILE A 195 -7.31 -13.57 -1.28
N ASP A 196 -6.09 -13.06 -1.18
CA ASP A 196 -5.79 -11.82 -0.45
C ASP A 196 -4.68 -11.03 -1.17
N GLU A 197 -4.82 -9.71 -1.22
CA GLU A 197 -3.85 -8.83 -1.89
C GLU A 197 -2.56 -8.65 -1.09
N ASP A 198 -2.59 -8.95 0.21
CA ASP A 198 -1.44 -8.82 1.09
C ASP A 198 -0.46 -10.01 0.91
N THR A 199 0.78 -9.76 1.28
CA THR A 199 1.86 -10.74 1.39
C THR A 199 1.63 -11.78 2.49
N VAL A 200 0.86 -11.44 3.52
CA VAL A 200 0.54 -12.32 4.66
C VAL A 200 -0.98 -12.30 4.88
N MET A 201 -1.59 -13.48 4.95
CA MET A 201 -3.02 -13.62 5.22
C MET A 201 -3.32 -13.36 6.70
N GLY A 202 -4.43 -12.67 6.97
CA GLY A 202 -4.89 -12.30 8.31
C GLY A 202 -5.62 -10.96 8.35
N GLY A 203 -5.44 -10.12 7.32
CA GLY A 203 -6.07 -8.79 7.23
C GLY A 203 -5.81 -7.96 8.48
N ARG A 204 -6.88 -7.37 9.05
CA ARG A 204 -6.77 -6.53 10.27
C ARG A 204 -6.24 -7.27 11.51
N LEU A 205 -6.27 -8.61 11.56
CA LEU A 205 -5.67 -9.34 12.67
C LEU A 205 -4.14 -9.19 12.73
N LEU A 206 -3.51 -8.75 11.63
CA LEU A 206 -2.06 -8.50 11.57
C LEU A 206 -1.69 -7.10 12.08
N THR A 207 -2.65 -6.17 12.13
CA THR A 207 -2.41 -4.75 12.42
C THR A 207 -3.09 -4.26 13.70
N GLU A 208 -4.02 -5.05 14.24
CA GLU A 208 -4.76 -4.78 15.47
C GLU A 208 -4.39 -5.82 16.54
N ARG A 209 -4.66 -5.50 17.81
CA ARG A 209 -4.39 -6.39 18.96
C ARG A 209 -5.61 -7.19 19.41
N HIS A 210 -6.51 -7.50 18.48
CA HIS A 210 -7.70 -8.29 18.79
C HIS A 210 -7.34 -9.76 19.02
N GLU A 211 -8.12 -10.42 19.89
CA GLU A 211 -8.04 -11.86 20.10
C GLU A 211 -9.20 -12.58 19.40
N VAL A 212 -8.93 -13.80 18.94
CA VAL A 212 -9.94 -14.72 18.41
C VAL A 212 -9.76 -16.05 19.14
N ASP A 213 -10.82 -16.56 19.75
CA ASP A 213 -10.78 -17.76 20.61
C ASP A 213 -9.70 -17.67 21.71
N ALA A 214 -9.60 -16.51 22.39
CA ALA A 214 -8.61 -16.22 23.42
C ALA A 214 -7.13 -16.38 22.97
N ARG A 215 -6.87 -16.25 21.67
CA ARG A 215 -5.53 -16.25 21.07
C ARG A 215 -5.26 -14.91 20.38
N PRO A 216 -4.01 -14.42 20.36
CA PRO A 216 -3.65 -13.25 19.56
C PRO A 216 -4.08 -13.42 18.10
N GLY A 217 -4.68 -12.39 17.51
CA GLY A 217 -5.27 -12.48 16.17
C GLY A 217 -4.31 -12.95 15.08
N ALA A 218 -3.06 -12.48 15.10
CA ALA A 218 -2.04 -12.89 14.15
C ALA A 218 -1.69 -14.39 14.27
N ASP A 219 -1.68 -14.93 15.49
CA ASP A 219 -1.43 -16.35 15.74
C ASP A 219 -2.60 -17.21 15.28
N TRP A 220 -3.83 -16.79 15.59
CA TRP A 220 -5.04 -17.44 15.08
C TRP A 220 -5.06 -17.47 13.55
N ALA A 221 -4.72 -16.36 12.89
CA ALA A 221 -4.67 -16.28 11.42
C ALA A 221 -3.62 -17.23 10.82
N ARG A 222 -2.43 -17.29 11.43
CA ARG A 222 -1.36 -18.22 11.03
C ARG A 222 -1.81 -19.68 11.16
N GLU A 223 -2.50 -20.03 12.23
CA GLU A 223 -3.03 -21.38 12.47
C GLU A 223 -4.15 -21.73 11.50
N ALA A 224 -5.09 -20.81 11.25
CA ALA A 224 -6.15 -20.97 10.25
C ALA A 224 -5.58 -21.22 8.85
N VAL A 225 -4.57 -20.44 8.45
CA VAL A 225 -3.85 -20.62 7.18
C VAL A 225 -3.14 -21.97 7.12
N ALA A 226 -2.51 -22.40 8.22
CA ALA A 226 -1.86 -23.71 8.28
C ALA A 226 -2.87 -24.85 8.12
N GLU A 227 -4.01 -24.79 8.81
CA GLU A 227 -5.08 -25.77 8.69
C GLU A 227 -5.67 -25.81 7.27
N LEU A 228 -5.96 -24.65 6.66
CA LEU A 228 -6.46 -24.58 5.29
C LEU A 228 -5.53 -25.29 4.29
N LYS A 229 -4.20 -25.22 4.49
CA LYS A 229 -3.25 -25.98 3.68
C LYS A 229 -3.39 -27.50 3.86
N THR A 230 -3.66 -27.96 5.08
CA THR A 230 -3.90 -29.40 5.34
C THR A 230 -5.22 -29.90 4.73
N LEU A 231 -6.17 -29.00 4.50
CA LEU A 231 -7.45 -29.26 3.86
C LEU A 231 -7.41 -29.06 2.32
N ASP A 232 -6.22 -28.94 1.73
CA ASP A 232 -5.98 -28.74 0.30
C ASP A 232 -6.69 -27.49 -0.29
N ALA A 233 -6.94 -26.47 0.55
CA ALA A 233 -7.42 -25.17 0.07
C ALA A 233 -6.31 -24.45 -0.70
N ARG A 234 -6.66 -23.83 -1.84
CA ARG A 234 -5.71 -23.01 -2.60
C ARG A 234 -5.65 -21.61 -2.01
N LEU A 235 -4.46 -21.24 -1.53
CA LEU A 235 -4.20 -19.94 -0.91
C LEU A 235 -3.39 -19.05 -1.85
N LEU A 236 -4.00 -17.97 -2.34
CA LEU A 236 -3.36 -17.00 -3.23
C LEU A 236 -3.17 -15.67 -2.48
N SER A 237 -2.02 -15.52 -1.82
CA SER A 237 -1.57 -14.22 -1.29
C SER A 237 -1.08 -13.33 -2.43
N ARG A 238 -0.86 -12.03 -2.18
CA ARG A 238 -0.39 -11.06 -3.19
C ARG A 238 -1.26 -11.05 -4.44
N THR A 239 -2.55 -11.36 -4.29
CA THR A 239 -3.47 -11.57 -5.39
C THR A 239 -4.70 -10.69 -5.21
N THR A 240 -4.95 -9.79 -6.15
CA THR A 240 -6.10 -8.88 -6.10
C THR A 240 -7.17 -9.37 -7.06
N VAL A 241 -8.37 -9.65 -6.54
CA VAL A 241 -9.56 -9.80 -7.40
C VAL A 241 -9.97 -8.42 -7.89
N PHE A 242 -9.86 -8.17 -9.19
CA PHE A 242 -10.14 -6.86 -9.78
C PHE A 242 -11.52 -6.79 -10.46
N GLY A 243 -12.16 -7.93 -10.72
CA GLY A 243 -13.43 -7.96 -11.46
C GLY A 243 -14.27 -9.20 -11.16
N VAL A 244 -15.58 -8.99 -11.17
CA VAL A 244 -16.62 -10.02 -11.13
C VAL A 244 -17.44 -9.89 -12.41
N TYR A 245 -17.66 -11.00 -13.08
CA TYR A 245 -18.32 -11.07 -14.39
C TYR A 245 -19.46 -12.09 -14.37
N ASP A 246 -20.31 -12.03 -15.40
CA ASP A 246 -21.39 -12.98 -15.61
C ASP A 246 -20.86 -14.42 -15.68
N GLY A 247 -21.69 -15.38 -15.26
CA GLY A 247 -21.30 -16.80 -15.23
C GLY A 247 -20.44 -17.19 -14.02
N CYS A 248 -20.48 -16.40 -12.94
CA CYS A 248 -19.68 -16.61 -11.74
C CYS A 248 -18.18 -16.67 -12.02
N GLU A 249 -17.72 -15.76 -12.88
CA GLU A 249 -16.34 -15.63 -13.30
C GLU A 249 -15.66 -14.44 -12.60
N TYR A 250 -14.44 -14.65 -12.15
CA TYR A 250 -13.67 -13.69 -11.38
C TYR A 250 -12.29 -13.50 -12.01
N GLY A 251 -11.92 -12.25 -12.25
CA GLY A 251 -10.58 -11.86 -12.69
C GLY A 251 -9.72 -11.51 -11.48
N ALA A 252 -8.55 -12.13 -11.36
CA ALA A 252 -7.58 -11.79 -10.32
C ALA A 252 -6.16 -11.65 -10.87
N LEU A 253 -5.34 -10.81 -10.26
CA LEU A 253 -3.95 -10.59 -10.64
C LEU A 253 -3.05 -10.95 -9.46
N GLU A 254 -2.22 -11.97 -9.62
CA GLU A 254 -1.23 -12.42 -8.65
C GLU A 254 0.13 -11.79 -8.94
N GLN A 255 0.74 -11.19 -7.91
CA GLN A 255 2.10 -10.66 -7.93
C GLN A 255 3.07 -11.75 -7.45
N LEU A 256 3.83 -12.34 -8.37
CA LEU A 256 4.74 -13.45 -8.07
C LEU A 256 6.13 -12.97 -7.60
N GLY A 257 6.38 -11.66 -7.66
CA GLY A 257 7.64 -11.03 -7.26
C GLY A 257 8.70 -11.08 -8.37
N GLU A 258 9.90 -10.57 -8.08
CA GLU A 258 11.03 -10.71 -9.00
C GLU A 258 11.45 -12.18 -9.09
N ALA A 259 11.69 -12.61 -10.33
CA ALA A 259 11.87 -13.99 -10.68
C ALA A 259 13.12 -14.60 -10.01
N ALA A 260 12.97 -15.73 -9.30
CA ALA A 260 14.11 -16.52 -8.80
C ALA A 260 14.98 -17.11 -9.93
N THR A 261 14.47 -17.06 -11.17
CA THR A 261 15.09 -17.59 -12.39
C THR A 261 14.76 -16.68 -13.56
N VAL A 262 15.59 -16.63 -14.59
CA VAL A 262 15.46 -15.74 -15.77
C VAL A 262 14.09 -15.80 -16.49
N ASN A 263 13.27 -16.84 -16.26
CA ASN A 263 11.97 -17.04 -16.93
C ASN A 263 10.74 -17.08 -15.99
N ALA A 264 10.86 -16.74 -14.71
CA ALA A 264 9.66 -16.76 -13.86
C ALA A 264 8.77 -15.53 -14.18
N PRO A 265 7.44 -15.71 -14.27
CA PRO A 265 6.55 -14.60 -14.57
C PRO A 265 6.50 -13.61 -13.40
N ARG A 266 6.54 -12.30 -13.70
CA ARG A 266 6.36 -11.21 -12.73
C ARG A 266 4.96 -11.24 -12.15
N GLN A 267 3.97 -11.46 -13.01
CA GLN A 267 2.55 -11.51 -12.64
C GLN A 267 1.84 -12.65 -13.35
N ARG A 268 0.78 -13.14 -12.70
CA ARG A 268 -0.14 -14.11 -13.27
C ARG A 268 -1.57 -13.60 -13.25
N LEU A 269 -2.18 -13.58 -14.43
CA LEU A 269 -3.60 -13.30 -14.59
C LEU A 269 -4.41 -14.58 -14.34
N TRP A 270 -5.33 -14.54 -13.39
CA TRP A 270 -6.23 -15.63 -13.07
C TRP A 270 -7.63 -15.36 -13.61
N LYS A 271 -8.19 -16.37 -14.29
CA LYS A 271 -9.62 -16.51 -14.54
C LYS A 271 -10.17 -17.63 -13.66
N ILE A 272 -11.02 -17.27 -12.72
CA ILE A 272 -11.56 -18.20 -11.71
C ILE A 272 -13.05 -18.34 -11.92
N VAL A 273 -13.56 -19.56 -12.03
CA VAL A 273 -14.99 -19.84 -12.05
C VAL A 273 -15.36 -20.49 -10.72
N ALA A 274 -16.23 -19.85 -9.95
CA ALA A 274 -16.61 -20.30 -8.62
C ALA A 274 -18.12 -20.54 -8.55
N ARG A 275 -18.59 -21.64 -7.96
CA ARG A 275 -20.05 -21.86 -7.79
C ARG A 275 -20.66 -20.84 -6.84
N HIS A 276 -19.92 -20.46 -5.81
CA HIS A 276 -20.28 -19.42 -4.85
C HIS A 276 -19.04 -18.56 -4.56
N ALA A 277 -19.27 -17.30 -4.18
CA ALA A 277 -18.23 -16.44 -3.68
C ALA A 277 -18.65 -15.74 -2.39
N ILE A 278 -17.68 -15.53 -1.51
CA ILE A 278 -17.81 -14.80 -0.26
C ILE A 278 -16.92 -13.56 -0.35
N LEU A 279 -17.53 -12.38 -0.33
CA LEU A 279 -16.82 -11.11 -0.29
C LEU A 279 -16.52 -10.74 1.18
N ALA A 280 -15.26 -10.85 1.57
CA ALA A 280 -14.73 -10.53 2.89
C ALA A 280 -13.62 -9.47 2.82
N SER A 281 -13.78 -8.47 1.93
CA SER A 281 -12.79 -7.42 1.62
C SER A 281 -12.59 -6.36 2.71
N GLY A 282 -13.30 -6.45 3.83
CA GLY A 282 -13.16 -5.54 4.96
C GLY A 282 -13.72 -4.14 4.70
N ALA A 283 -13.17 -3.15 5.41
CA ALA A 283 -13.58 -1.75 5.33
C ALA A 283 -12.37 -0.83 5.48
N ILE A 284 -12.32 0.21 4.66
CA ILE A 284 -11.28 1.24 4.66
C ILE A 284 -11.69 2.38 5.60
N GLU A 285 -10.72 2.91 6.34
CA GLU A 285 -10.93 4.06 7.23
C GLU A 285 -11.06 5.35 6.41
N ARG A 286 -11.88 6.30 6.86
CA ARG A 286 -12.09 7.59 6.18
C ARG A 286 -11.37 8.74 6.89
N PRO A 287 -10.70 9.65 6.16
CA PRO A 287 -10.06 10.82 6.78
C PRO A 287 -11.09 11.83 7.29
N LEU A 288 -10.65 12.71 8.20
CA LEU A 288 -11.41 13.89 8.62
C LEU A 288 -10.99 15.12 7.79
N VAL A 289 -11.96 15.99 7.48
CA VAL A 289 -11.73 17.20 6.70
C VAL A 289 -11.50 18.38 7.64
N PHE A 290 -10.27 18.88 7.67
CA PHE A 290 -9.88 20.05 8.45
C PHE A 290 -8.71 20.78 7.78
N ALA A 291 -8.46 22.02 8.18
CA ALA A 291 -7.37 22.81 7.61
C ALA A 291 -6.00 22.15 7.85
N GLY A 292 -5.28 21.86 6.77
CA GLY A 292 -3.95 21.23 6.86
C GLY A 292 -3.97 19.71 7.08
N ASN A 293 -5.12 19.04 6.86
CA ASN A 293 -5.25 17.58 6.93
C ASN A 293 -4.44 16.78 5.88
N ASP A 294 -3.67 17.47 5.03
CA ASP A 294 -2.84 16.88 4.00
C ASP A 294 -1.34 16.99 4.28
N ARG A 295 -0.95 17.56 5.42
CA ARG A 295 0.45 17.80 5.78
C ARG A 295 1.18 16.49 6.12
N PRO A 296 2.50 16.39 5.83
CA PRO A 296 3.31 15.28 6.30
C PRO A 296 3.22 15.11 7.82
N GLY A 297 2.99 13.88 8.27
CA GLY A 297 2.74 13.54 9.67
C GLY A 297 1.27 13.40 10.04
N VAL A 298 0.33 13.87 9.20
CA VAL A 298 -1.09 13.51 9.32
C VAL A 298 -1.27 12.11 8.71
N MET A 299 -1.81 11.18 9.50
CA MET A 299 -2.02 9.78 9.12
C MET A 299 -3.39 9.30 9.60
N MET A 300 -3.92 8.27 8.95
CA MET A 300 -5.10 7.52 9.42
C MET A 300 -4.77 6.77 10.72
N ALA A 301 -5.71 6.72 11.66
CA ALA A 301 -5.46 6.10 12.97
C ALA A 301 -5.20 4.59 12.86
N GLY A 302 -5.93 3.90 11.97
CA GLY A 302 -5.67 2.51 11.59
C GLY A 302 -4.31 2.31 10.94
N ALA A 303 -3.81 3.27 10.16
CA ALA A 303 -2.47 3.19 9.58
C ALA A 303 -1.37 3.34 10.64
N VAL A 304 -1.55 4.25 11.61
CA VAL A 304 -0.64 4.36 12.75
C VAL A 304 -0.54 3.02 13.50
N ARG A 305 -1.67 2.37 13.78
CA ARG A 305 -1.69 1.03 14.41
C ARG A 305 -1.06 -0.03 13.52
N ALA A 306 -1.27 0.00 12.20
CA ALA A 306 -0.60 -0.92 11.29
C ALA A 306 0.92 -0.78 11.34
N TYR A 307 1.46 0.45 11.24
CA TYR A 307 2.89 0.68 11.36
C TYR A 307 3.45 0.24 12.72
N LEU A 308 2.74 0.55 13.79
CA LEU A 308 3.17 0.23 15.14
C LEU A 308 3.13 -1.28 15.43
N ASN A 309 2.00 -1.94 15.19
CA ASN A 309 1.76 -3.32 15.60
C ASN A 309 2.35 -4.32 14.61
N ARG A 310 2.16 -4.11 13.30
CA ARG A 310 2.64 -5.03 12.27
C ARG A 310 4.10 -4.80 11.93
N PHE A 311 4.56 -3.55 11.86
CA PHE A 311 5.90 -3.25 11.38
C PHE A 311 6.84 -2.76 12.49
N ALA A 312 6.37 -2.63 13.73
CA ALA A 312 7.17 -2.10 14.84
C ALA A 312 7.81 -0.74 14.50
N ALA A 313 7.12 0.10 13.74
CA ALA A 313 7.58 1.42 13.31
C ALA A 313 6.62 2.48 13.85
N ALA A 314 7.10 3.32 14.77
CA ALA A 314 6.32 4.41 15.35
C ALA A 314 6.36 5.65 14.43
N PRO A 315 5.24 6.12 13.85
CA PRO A 315 5.27 7.27 12.93
C PRO A 315 5.61 8.63 13.57
N GLY A 316 5.75 8.65 14.90
CA GLY A 316 6.19 9.79 15.68
C GLY A 316 6.13 9.48 17.18
N TRP A 317 6.70 10.37 17.99
CA TRP A 317 6.84 10.18 19.45
C TRP A 317 5.91 11.05 20.29
N ARG A 318 5.27 12.05 19.68
CA ARG A 318 4.37 13.01 20.35
C ARG A 318 3.10 13.26 19.53
N PRO A 319 2.28 12.22 19.27
CA PRO A 319 1.09 12.36 18.43
C PRO A 319 -0.05 13.08 19.16
N VAL A 320 -0.86 13.79 18.38
CA VAL A 320 -2.23 14.19 18.73
C VAL A 320 -3.17 13.30 17.93
N ILE A 321 -4.14 12.71 18.60
CA ILE A 321 -5.17 11.88 17.97
C ILE A 321 -6.40 12.74 17.80
N TYR A 322 -7.05 12.67 16.63
CA TYR A 322 -8.31 13.33 16.38
C TYR A 322 -9.30 12.28 15.89
N THR A 323 -10.36 12.03 16.66
CA THR A 323 -11.24 10.89 16.40
C THR A 323 -12.73 11.20 16.57
N THR A 324 -13.55 10.38 15.92
CA THR A 324 -15.02 10.39 16.01
C THR A 324 -15.57 9.03 16.47
N THR A 325 -14.69 8.07 16.78
CA THR A 325 -15.04 6.69 17.14
C THR A 325 -14.00 6.08 18.09
N ASP A 326 -14.31 4.94 18.69
CA ASP A 326 -13.40 4.21 19.60
C ASP A 326 -12.11 3.70 18.96
N SER A 327 -11.97 3.80 17.63
CA SER A 327 -10.69 3.51 16.95
C SER A 327 -9.57 4.47 17.37
N GLY A 328 -9.89 5.72 17.72
CA GLY A 328 -8.90 6.68 18.19
C GLY A 328 -8.38 6.34 19.58
N TRP A 329 -9.28 5.94 20.49
CA TRP A 329 -8.92 5.47 21.83
C TRP A 329 -8.02 4.23 21.78
N ARG A 330 -8.35 3.24 20.93
CA ARG A 330 -7.47 2.08 20.68
C ARG A 330 -6.10 2.49 20.15
N THR A 331 -6.04 3.50 19.29
CA THR A 331 -4.77 4.03 18.78
C THR A 331 -3.95 4.67 19.90
N ALA A 332 -4.59 5.42 20.80
CA ALA A 332 -3.94 5.99 21.97
C ALA A 332 -3.36 4.91 22.88
N GLU A 333 -4.14 3.87 23.20
CA GLU A 333 -3.67 2.75 24.02
C GLU A 333 -2.46 2.03 23.41
N ASP A 334 -2.50 1.73 22.11
CA ASP A 334 -1.41 1.05 21.43
C ASP A 334 -0.12 1.89 21.42
N LEU A 335 -0.24 3.19 21.20
CA LEU A 335 0.87 4.14 21.26
C LEU A 335 1.47 4.22 22.68
N LEU A 336 0.63 4.34 23.71
CA LEU A 336 1.08 4.36 25.11
C LEU A 336 1.80 3.07 25.49
N ARG A 337 1.27 1.90 25.07
CA ARG A 337 1.93 0.60 25.28
C ARG A 337 3.29 0.50 24.59
N ALA A 338 3.48 1.20 23.47
CA ALA A 338 4.75 1.28 22.77
C ALA A 338 5.71 2.36 23.32
N GLY A 339 5.33 3.04 24.41
CA GLY A 339 6.15 4.09 25.04
C GLY A 339 6.11 5.44 24.32
N VAL A 340 5.09 5.67 23.48
CA VAL A 340 4.88 6.95 22.80
C VAL A 340 4.12 7.92 23.70
N GLU A 341 4.56 9.18 23.77
CA GLU A 341 3.92 10.25 24.55
C GLU A 341 2.69 10.80 23.81
N VAL A 342 1.50 10.23 24.05
CA VAL A 342 0.26 10.76 23.47
C VAL A 342 -0.06 12.12 24.11
N VAL A 343 -0.06 13.18 23.29
CA VAL A 343 -0.21 14.56 23.77
C VAL A 343 -1.68 14.92 24.02
N ALA A 344 -2.58 14.44 23.15
CA ALA A 344 -4.03 14.67 23.25
C ALA A 344 -4.81 13.67 22.39
N VAL A 345 -6.10 13.49 22.71
CA VAL A 345 -7.11 12.70 21.96
C VAL A 345 -8.37 13.54 21.75
#